data_AF-R7QYR4-F1
#
_entry.id   AF-R7QYR4-F1
#
_cell.length_a   1.000
_cell.length_b   1.000
_cell.length_c   1.000
_cell.angle_alpha   90.00
_cell.angle_beta   90.00
_cell.angle_gamma   90.00
#
_symmetry.space_group_name_H-M   'P 1'
#
loop_
_entity.id
_entity.type
_entity.pdbx_description
1 polymer ?
#
loop_
_entity_poly.entity_id
_entity_poly.type
_entity_poly.pdbx_seq_one_letter_code
_entity_poly.pdbx_strand_id
1 'polypeptide(L)'
;MAKVRKYTETYSLNEAVKRAISECIKEGILAEFLQQNRAEVEMVSILEYDKELEEKKLRKAEYEAGVKQGMATGIIQTARRCHLSEEEILAQLCEALAISEREAADYLKTVS
;
A
#
# COMPACT_ATOMS: atom_id res chain seq x y z
N MET A 1 -4.13 -19.03 4.73
CA MET A 1 -3.70 -17.92 3.86
C MET A 1 -2.50 -18.22 2.95
N ALA A 2 -1.49 -19.02 3.35
CA ALA A 2 -0.33 -19.30 2.49
C ALA A 2 -0.67 -19.99 1.14
N LYS A 3 -1.56 -20.99 1.12
CA LYS A 3 -1.98 -21.69 -0.11
C LYS A 3 -2.74 -20.77 -1.08
N VAL A 4 -3.64 -19.91 -0.58
CA VAL A 4 -4.37 -18.93 -1.41
C VAL A 4 -3.39 -17.99 -2.11
N ARG A 5 -2.41 -17.44 -1.36
CA ARG A 5 -1.37 -16.55 -1.91
C ARG A 5 -0.57 -17.22 -3.03
N LYS A 6 -0.20 -18.49 -2.86
CA LYS A 6 0.48 -19.28 -3.90
C LYS A 6 -0.38 -19.43 -5.15
N TYR A 7 -1.68 -19.75 -5.00
CA TYR A 7 -2.56 -19.95 -6.14
C TYR A 7 -2.95 -18.65 -6.85
N THR A 8 -2.92 -17.51 -6.18
CA THR A 8 -3.16 -16.20 -6.83
C THR A 8 -2.06 -15.77 -7.80
N GLU A 9 -0.92 -16.47 -7.83
CA GLU A 9 0.13 -16.24 -8.85
C GLU A 9 -0.29 -16.78 -10.23
N THR A 10 -1.18 -17.77 -10.27
CA THR A 10 -1.58 -18.47 -11.51
C THR A 10 -3.09 -18.46 -11.77
N TYR A 11 -3.92 -18.22 -10.75
CA TYR A 11 -5.37 -18.26 -10.80
C TYR A 11 -5.99 -16.98 -10.25
N SER A 12 -7.26 -16.72 -10.59
CA SER A 12 -8.03 -15.63 -9.96
C SER A 12 -8.18 -15.86 -8.45
N LEU A 13 -8.41 -14.79 -7.68
CA LEU A 13 -8.59 -14.89 -6.22
C LEU A 13 -9.69 -15.88 -5.84
N ASN A 14 -10.83 -15.84 -6.53
CA ASN A 14 -11.93 -16.76 -6.28
C ASN A 14 -11.54 -18.23 -6.53
N GLU A 15 -10.84 -18.51 -7.63
CA GLU A 15 -10.35 -19.85 -7.94
C GLU A 15 -9.26 -20.32 -6.97
N ALA A 16 -8.36 -19.43 -6.58
CA ALA A 16 -7.31 -19.69 -5.60
C ALA A 16 -7.90 -20.06 -4.23
N VAL A 17 -8.94 -19.34 -3.78
CA VAL A 17 -9.67 -19.63 -2.55
C VAL A 17 -10.41 -20.97 -2.65
N LYS A 18 -11.14 -21.21 -3.74
CA LYS A 18 -11.84 -22.50 -3.99
C LYS A 18 -10.89 -23.69 -3.95
N ARG A 19 -9.72 -23.56 -4.60
CA ARG A 19 -8.69 -24.62 -4.63
C ARG A 19 -8.10 -24.86 -3.25
N ALA A 20 -7.75 -23.79 -2.52
CA ALA A 20 -7.22 -23.91 -1.17
C ALA A 20 -8.22 -24.60 -0.22
N ILE A 21 -9.50 -24.21 -0.24
CA ILE A 21 -10.55 -24.83 0.58
C ILE A 21 -10.73 -26.31 0.20
N SER A 22 -10.76 -26.61 -1.10
CA SER A 22 -10.94 -28.00 -1.58
C SER A 22 -9.77 -28.90 -1.19
N GLU A 23 -8.55 -28.39 -1.19
CA GLU A 23 -7.38 -29.11 -0.70
C GLU A 23 -7.44 -29.35 0.81
N CYS A 24 -7.81 -28.35 1.60
CA CYS A 24 -7.95 -28.53 3.05
C CYS A 24 -8.99 -29.61 3.39
N ILE A 25 -10.12 -29.65 2.68
CA ILE A 25 -11.13 -30.71 2.85
C ILE A 25 -10.54 -32.09 2.50
N LYS A 26 -9.78 -32.19 1.39
CA LYS A 26 -9.15 -33.46 0.97
C LYS A 26 -8.08 -33.94 1.95
N GLU A 27 -7.33 -33.03 2.55
CA GLU A 27 -6.31 -33.32 3.56
C GLU A 27 -6.93 -33.63 4.94
N GLY A 28 -8.26 -33.57 5.08
CA GLY A 28 -8.96 -33.80 6.35
C GLY A 28 -8.87 -32.63 7.34
N ILE A 29 -8.35 -31.48 6.90
CA ILE A 29 -8.15 -30.30 7.74
C ILE A 29 -9.46 -29.51 7.80
N LEU A 30 -10.08 -29.47 9.00
CA LEU A 30 -11.37 -28.80 9.22
C LEU A 30 -12.45 -29.26 8.23
N ALA A 31 -12.36 -30.50 7.75
CA ALA A 31 -13.14 -30.98 6.60
C ALA A 31 -14.65 -30.87 6.85
N GLU A 32 -15.15 -31.27 8.01
CA GLU A 32 -16.58 -31.16 8.37
C GLU A 32 -17.05 -29.70 8.39
N PHE A 33 -16.28 -28.82 9.04
CA PHE A 33 -16.59 -27.39 9.11
C PHE A 33 -16.58 -26.72 7.73
N LEU A 34 -15.56 -26.99 6.91
CA LEU A 34 -15.41 -26.42 5.57
C LEU A 34 -16.44 -26.98 4.58
N GLN A 35 -16.86 -28.24 4.74
CA GLN A 35 -17.94 -28.82 3.93
C GLN A 35 -19.28 -28.16 4.23
N GLN A 36 -19.59 -27.93 5.52
CA GLN A 36 -20.84 -27.29 5.94
C GLN A 36 -20.89 -25.80 5.60
N ASN A 37 -19.78 -25.07 5.77
CA ASN A 37 -19.73 -23.61 5.67
C ASN A 37 -19.00 -23.11 4.41
N ARG A 38 -18.91 -23.95 3.37
CA ARG A 38 -18.04 -23.70 2.21
C ARG A 38 -18.25 -22.33 1.57
N ALA A 39 -19.50 -21.98 1.29
CA ALA A 39 -19.85 -20.74 0.59
C ALA A 39 -19.51 -19.49 1.42
N GLU A 40 -19.78 -19.54 2.73
CA GLU A 40 -19.47 -18.45 3.65
C GLU A 40 -17.95 -18.28 3.80
N VAL A 41 -17.22 -19.38 4.03
CA VAL A 41 -15.76 -19.35 4.14
C VAL A 41 -15.12 -18.84 2.85
N GLU A 42 -15.64 -19.22 1.68
CA GLU A 42 -15.17 -18.68 0.39
C GLU A 42 -15.39 -17.17 0.31
N MET A 43 -16.61 -16.70 0.58
CA MET A 43 -16.96 -15.27 0.50
C MET A 43 -16.12 -14.43 1.46
N VAL A 44 -16.06 -14.84 2.73
CA VAL A 44 -15.30 -14.14 3.77
C VAL A 44 -13.82 -14.13 3.41
N SER A 45 -13.26 -15.25 2.94
CA SER A 45 -11.85 -15.31 2.52
C SER A 45 -11.52 -14.37 1.36
N ILE A 46 -12.43 -14.22 0.39
CA ILE A 46 -12.25 -13.29 -0.74
C ILE A 46 -12.28 -11.85 -0.24
N LEU A 47 -13.30 -11.50 0.55
CA LEU A 47 -13.49 -10.15 1.07
C LEU A 47 -12.30 -9.70 1.96
N GLU A 48 -11.86 -10.58 2.86
CA GLU A 48 -10.71 -10.30 3.73
C GLU A 48 -9.42 -10.09 2.92
N TYR A 49 -9.21 -10.89 1.87
CA TYR A 49 -8.01 -10.79 1.04
C TYR A 49 -7.97 -9.47 0.25
N ASP A 50 -9.09 -9.06 -0.33
CA ASP A 50 -9.18 -7.77 -1.03
C ASP A 50 -8.93 -6.60 -0.08
N LYS A 51 -9.51 -6.66 1.14
CA LYS A 51 -9.27 -5.66 2.19
C LYS A 51 -7.79 -5.57 2.57
N GLU A 52 -7.12 -6.71 2.82
CA GLU A 52 -5.67 -6.71 3.15
C GLU A 52 -4.84 -6.04 2.04
N LEU A 53 -5.20 -6.27 0.77
CA LEU A 53 -4.52 -5.68 -0.38
C LEU A 53 -4.74 -4.16 -0.47
N GLU A 54 -5.96 -3.69 -0.27
CA GLU A 54 -6.27 -2.26 -0.23
C GLU A 54 -5.54 -1.55 0.91
N GLU A 55 -5.57 -2.12 2.12
CA GLU A 55 -4.84 -1.57 3.26
C GLU A 55 -3.32 -1.55 3.04
N LYS A 56 -2.77 -2.56 2.36
CA LYS A 56 -1.34 -2.58 2.02
C LYS A 56 -0.98 -1.50 1.00
N LYS A 57 -1.85 -1.24 0.01
CA LYS A 57 -1.67 -0.14 -0.95
C LYS A 57 -1.72 1.21 -0.25
N LEU A 58 -2.73 1.41 0.62
CA LEU A 58 -2.88 2.64 1.39
C LEU A 58 -1.64 2.90 2.26
N ARG A 59 -1.21 1.91 3.06
CA ARG A 59 0.00 2.03 3.89
C ARG A 59 1.25 2.36 3.09
N LYS A 60 1.40 1.79 1.89
CA LYS A 60 2.53 2.10 1.01
C LYS A 60 2.47 3.55 0.52
N ALA A 61 1.30 4.01 0.08
CA ALA A 61 1.10 5.39 -0.36
C ALA A 61 1.32 6.40 0.78
N GLU A 62 0.81 6.11 1.97
CA GLU A 62 1.02 6.93 3.18
C GLU A 62 2.50 6.98 3.58
N TYR A 63 3.19 5.84 3.53
CA TYR A 63 4.62 5.79 3.81
C TYR A 63 5.43 6.62 2.80
N GLU A 64 5.16 6.46 1.50
CA GLU A 64 5.82 7.24 0.44
C GLU A 64 5.53 8.74 0.57
N ALA A 65 4.29 9.12 0.91
CA ALA A 65 3.93 10.50 1.19
C ALA A 65 4.68 11.05 2.41
N GLY A 66 4.79 10.26 3.48
CA GLY A 66 5.55 10.63 4.68
C GLY A 66 7.05 10.82 4.43
N VAL A 67 7.65 9.93 3.62
CA VAL A 67 9.06 10.06 3.20
C VAL A 67 9.26 11.34 2.39
N LYS A 68 8.38 11.62 1.41
CA LYS A 68 8.43 12.87 0.63
C LYS A 68 8.29 14.11 1.51
N GLN A 69 7.34 14.11 2.45
CA GLN A 69 7.15 15.20 3.41
C GLN A 69 8.40 15.44 4.25
N GLY A 70 9.02 14.38 4.79
CA GLY A 70 10.23 14.49 5.60
C GLY A 70 11.41 15.06 4.79
N MET A 71 11.58 14.60 3.55
CA MET A 71 12.62 15.08 2.65
C MET A 71 12.40 16.55 2.26
N ALA A 72 11.18 16.93 1.89
CA ALA A 72 10.81 18.33 1.62
C ALA A 72 11.11 19.24 2.83
N THR A 73 10.72 18.78 4.03
CA THR A 73 10.95 19.53 5.28
C THR A 73 12.45 19.72 5.54
N GLY A 74 13.27 18.68 5.33
CA GLY A 74 14.72 18.78 5.47
C GLY A 74 15.37 19.74 4.48
N ILE A 75 14.92 19.72 3.21
CA ILE A 75 15.37 20.65 2.17
C ILE A 75 15.03 22.08 2.58
N ILE A 76 13.77 22.36 2.93
CA ILE A 76 13.30 23.71 3.30
C ILE A 76 14.06 24.23 4.53
N GLN A 77 14.20 23.42 5.58
CA GLN A 77 14.90 23.84 6.80
C GLN A 77 16.38 24.13 6.54
N THR A 78 17.06 23.26 5.78
CA THR A 78 18.48 23.45 5.43
C THR A 78 18.63 24.69 4.56
N ALA A 79 17.75 24.87 3.59
CA ALA A 79 17.83 25.98 2.67
C ALA A 79 17.58 27.33 3.37
N ARG A 80 16.62 27.39 4.29
CA ARG A 80 16.39 28.55 5.17
C ARG A 80 17.60 28.87 6.04
N ARG A 81 18.27 27.86 6.59
CA ARG A 81 19.52 28.05 7.36
C ARG A 81 20.67 28.59 6.52
N CYS A 82 20.68 28.29 5.23
CA CYS A 82 21.64 28.82 4.27
C CYS A 82 21.19 30.15 3.63
N HIS A 83 20.07 30.72 4.05
CA HIS A 83 19.50 31.97 3.52
C HIS A 83 19.26 31.95 2.01
N LEU A 84 18.90 30.78 1.46
CA LEU A 84 18.47 30.65 0.06
C LEU A 84 17.14 31.36 -0.17
N SER A 85 16.97 31.89 -1.38
CA SER A 85 15.72 32.50 -1.83
C SER A 85 14.62 31.45 -2.01
N GLU A 86 13.36 31.88 -1.98
CA GLU A 86 12.22 30.97 -2.21
C GLU A 86 12.29 30.31 -3.60
N GLU A 87 12.75 31.04 -4.62
CA GLU A 87 12.94 30.51 -5.98
C GLU A 87 13.94 29.34 -6.01
N GLU A 88 15.06 29.46 -5.29
CA GLU A 88 16.05 28.39 -5.18
C GLU A 88 15.53 27.18 -4.39
N ILE A 89 14.73 27.42 -3.34
CA ILE A 89 14.10 26.34 -2.58
C ILE A 89 13.11 25.56 -3.44
N LEU A 90 12.29 26.27 -4.22
CA LEU A 90 11.34 25.65 -5.14
C LEU A 90 12.06 24.82 -6.20
N ALA A 91 13.14 25.33 -6.79
CA ALA A 91 13.94 24.59 -7.76
C ALA A 91 14.52 23.30 -7.15
N GLN A 92 15.08 23.36 -5.93
CA GLN A 92 15.60 22.18 -5.23
C GLN A 92 14.51 21.16 -4.90
N LEU A 93 13.33 21.60 -4.47
CA LEU A 93 12.19 20.70 -4.19
C LEU A 93 11.70 20.00 -5.46
N CYS A 94 11.53 20.74 -6.56
CA CYS A 94 11.13 20.20 -7.85
C CYS A 94 12.11 19.13 -8.36
N GLU A 95 13.41 19.42 -8.29
CA GLU A 95 14.46 18.49 -8.73
C GLU A 95 14.53 17.25 -7.82
N ALA A 96 14.61 17.44 -6.50
CA ALA A 96 14.87 16.37 -5.56
C ALA A 96 13.68 15.41 -5.38
N LEU A 97 12.45 15.91 -5.51
CA LEU A 97 11.23 15.12 -5.32
C LEU A 97 10.54 14.75 -6.65
N ALA A 98 11.05 15.24 -7.78
CA ALA A 98 10.45 15.11 -9.10
C ALA A 98 8.96 15.51 -9.12
N ILE A 99 8.67 16.67 -8.53
CA ILE A 99 7.31 17.24 -8.40
C ILE A 99 7.17 18.53 -9.20
N SER A 100 5.93 18.95 -9.43
CA SER A 100 5.66 20.24 -10.06
C SER A 100 5.98 21.42 -9.13
N GLU A 101 6.24 22.60 -9.71
CA GLU A 101 6.45 23.84 -8.96
C GLU A 101 5.27 24.18 -8.04
N ARG A 102 4.05 23.86 -8.48
CA ARG A 102 2.84 24.01 -7.67
C ARG A 102 2.90 23.15 -6.41
N GLU A 103 3.26 21.88 -6.53
CA GLU A 103 3.39 20.98 -5.39
C GLU A 103 4.53 21.40 -4.46
N ALA A 104 5.66 21.84 -5.02
CA ALA A 104 6.77 22.39 -4.24
C ALA A 104 6.35 23.64 -3.43
N ALA A 105 5.56 24.52 -4.03
CA ALA A 105 5.01 25.70 -3.35
C ALA A 105 4.05 25.33 -2.21
N ASP A 106 3.30 24.24 -2.36
CA ASP A 106 2.45 23.75 -1.27
C ASP A 106 3.28 23.21 -0.11
N TYR A 107 4.36 22.46 -0.38
CA TYR A 107 5.32 22.07 0.67
C TYR A 107 5.92 23.28 1.40
N LEU A 108 6.32 24.32 0.67
CA LEU A 108 6.91 25.54 1.25
C LEU A 108 5.96 26.24 2.23
N LYS A 109 4.66 26.29 1.90
CA LYS A 109 3.62 26.87 2.77
C LYS A 109 3.35 26.02 4.01
N THR A 110 3.40 24.69 3.90
CA THR A 110 3.14 23.80 5.04
C THR A 110 4.24 23.84 6.11
N VAL A 111 5.44 24.29 5.76
CA VAL A 111 6.62 24.35 6.64
C VAL A 111 6.96 25.78 7.08
N SER A 112 6.20 26.81 6.67
CA SER A 112 6.37 28.21 7.13
C SER A 112 5.85 28.41 8.55
#